data_AF-A0A4Z2EXQ1-F1
#
_entry.id   AF-A0A4Z2EXQ1-F1
#
_cell.length_a   1.000
_cell.length_b   1.000
_cell.length_c   1.000
_cell.angle_alpha   90.00
_cell.angle_beta   90.00
_cell.angle_gamma   90.00
#
_symmetry.space_group_name_H-M   'P 1'
#
loop_
_entity.id
_entity.type
_entity.pdbx_description
1 polymer ?
#
loop_
_entity_poly.entity_id
_entity_poly.type
_entity_poly.pdbx_seq_one_letter_code
_entity_poly.pdbx_strand_id
1 'polypeptide(L)'
;MQRPPKGVNLVMEAVCIMHGIKPKRVPGEKPGTKINDYWEAGKALLQDPGKFLESLFKYDKENIPDSVIHLVQPYIDNEEFQPASIAKVSKACTSICQWQALKEAQEDLAVTQGVLDAAKEQLATVEAGVAALQAKYRACLAKKDELDNTYQLCEARLVRADKLIGGLADEKVRWKETVQHLEYMVHNVAGDVLLSAGCVAYLGPFTGEYRAAMAEEMLRCLKELGVPHTEEPNMIATLGDPVKIRSWQDNLSVENGVIAQYSLRWALFIDPQGQANKWIKKMEQDNRLEVMKLSDRDFLRNLENAIKFGYPCLLENIGEELDPALEPVLLQQTFKHQGSTMLKFGDSVIFYHEDFKMYITTKLPNPHYSPEVSTKVTLINFTLSPSGLEDQLLGQVVAVECPHLEEAKNQLIVSNAKMKQELKGIEDEILFRLSSTEGKPVDNEELIQAKVMVAEKTEKDIDALRLQYVPVAVRTQILFFCVSDLSNVDPMYQYSLEWFLRIFMAGIANSEKGDSVEERIANINEFFTFSLYSNVCRSLFEKNKLMFAFLLSARIMMNDNRIDMTDWRFLLSGGMPVRETPNPAVSWLSERAWQDLLGLSALDHFNQLAESFTQHLQGFKRIFDSNQPHRHA
;
A
#
# COMPACT_ATOMS: atom_id res chain seq x y z
N MET A 1 1.99 -97.42 -97.44
CA MET A 1 1.35 -96.65 -98.54
C MET A 1 2.23 -96.73 -99.79
N GLN A 2 1.65 -96.99 -100.97
CA GLN A 2 2.39 -97.08 -102.24
C GLN A 2 2.58 -95.71 -102.95
N ARG A 3 1.81 -94.66 -102.59
CA ARG A 3 2.06 -93.24 -102.94
C ARG A 3 1.62 -92.32 -101.78
N PRO A 4 2.54 -91.62 -101.06
CA PRO A 4 2.19 -90.76 -99.93
C PRO A 4 1.72 -89.35 -100.33
N PRO A 5 1.06 -88.59 -99.44
CA PRO A 5 0.71 -87.19 -99.67
C PRO A 5 1.94 -86.30 -99.86
N LYS A 6 1.82 -85.27 -100.70
CA LYS A 6 2.92 -84.35 -101.07
C LYS A 6 3.65 -83.75 -99.86
N GLY A 7 2.92 -83.34 -98.82
CA GLY A 7 3.51 -82.80 -97.58
C GLY A 7 4.36 -83.81 -96.80
N VAL A 8 4.02 -85.10 -96.83
CA VAL A 8 4.82 -86.16 -96.18
C VAL A 8 6.09 -86.44 -96.99
N ASN A 9 6.00 -86.36 -98.33
CA ASN A 9 7.19 -86.45 -99.19
C ASN A 9 8.17 -85.30 -98.93
N LEU A 10 7.71 -84.06 -98.81
CA LEU A 10 8.57 -82.90 -98.54
C LEU A 10 9.33 -83.05 -97.21
N VAL A 11 8.65 -83.49 -96.15
CA VAL A 11 9.28 -83.73 -94.84
C VAL A 11 10.29 -84.88 -94.92
N MET A 12 9.96 -85.98 -95.61
CA MET A 12 10.89 -87.10 -95.74
C MET A 12 12.08 -86.79 -96.66
N GLU A 13 11.89 -85.99 -97.70
CA GLU A 13 12.97 -85.47 -98.55
C GLU A 13 13.94 -84.61 -97.73
N ALA A 14 13.42 -83.66 -96.95
CA ALA A 14 14.24 -82.81 -96.08
C ALA A 14 15.03 -83.65 -95.06
N VAL A 15 14.41 -84.65 -94.44
CA VAL A 15 15.08 -85.56 -93.49
C VAL A 15 16.13 -86.44 -94.18
N CYS A 16 15.86 -86.96 -95.39
CA CYS A 16 16.84 -87.75 -96.14
C CYS A 16 18.05 -86.92 -96.59
N ILE A 17 17.84 -85.64 -96.93
CA ILE A 17 18.90 -84.69 -97.27
C ILE A 17 19.75 -84.39 -96.04
N MET A 18 19.14 -84.15 -94.87
CA MET A 18 19.84 -83.91 -93.61
C MET A 18 20.69 -85.12 -93.17
N HIS A 19 20.23 -86.35 -93.41
CA HIS A 19 21.02 -87.56 -93.14
C HIS A 19 21.95 -87.98 -94.30
N GLY A 20 22.04 -87.21 -95.39
CA GLY A 20 22.99 -87.43 -96.49
C GLY A 20 22.71 -88.66 -97.37
N ILE A 21 21.47 -89.15 -97.43
CA ILE A 21 21.12 -90.37 -98.18
C ILE A 21 20.95 -90.07 -99.67
N LYS A 22 21.62 -90.85 -100.52
CA LYS A 22 21.59 -90.65 -101.99
C LYS A 22 20.25 -91.13 -102.60
N PRO A 23 19.65 -90.37 -103.52
CA PRO A 23 18.39 -90.74 -104.15
C PRO A 23 18.56 -91.87 -105.17
N LYS A 24 17.47 -92.59 -105.45
CA LYS A 24 17.41 -93.47 -106.62
C LYS A 24 17.00 -92.64 -107.84
N ARG A 25 17.72 -92.81 -108.96
CA ARG A 25 17.40 -92.13 -110.22
C ARG A 25 16.36 -92.93 -111.00
N VAL A 26 15.16 -92.38 -111.14
CA VAL A 26 14.07 -92.96 -111.94
C VAL A 26 13.81 -92.12 -113.20
N PRO A 27 13.34 -92.73 -114.31
CA PRO A 27 12.98 -91.98 -115.52
C PRO A 27 11.84 -91.00 -115.20
N GLY A 28 12.01 -89.72 -115.52
CA GLY A 28 11.00 -88.68 -115.31
C GLY A 28 9.88 -88.72 -116.36
N GLU A 29 8.82 -87.95 -116.13
CA GLU A 29 7.62 -87.90 -116.99
C GLU A 29 7.85 -87.32 -118.41
N LYS A 30 9.06 -86.83 -118.73
CA LYS A 30 9.45 -86.36 -120.08
C LYS A 30 10.55 -87.27 -120.66
N PRO A 31 10.46 -87.72 -121.93
CA PRO A 31 11.48 -88.59 -122.52
C PRO A 31 12.87 -87.94 -122.50
N GLY A 32 13.80 -88.51 -121.71
CA GLY A 32 15.19 -88.06 -121.61
C GLY A 32 15.61 -87.39 -120.29
N THR A 33 14.69 -87.07 -119.38
CA THR A 33 15.02 -86.52 -118.05
C THR A 33 14.99 -87.59 -116.96
N LYS A 34 15.94 -87.55 -116.01
CA LYS A 34 15.99 -88.44 -114.83
C LYS A 34 15.69 -87.61 -113.57
N ILE A 35 14.73 -88.03 -112.76
CA ILE A 35 14.36 -87.38 -111.49
C ILE A 35 14.91 -88.20 -110.33
N ASN A 36 15.34 -87.51 -109.27
CA ASN A 36 15.83 -88.13 -108.04
C ASN A 36 14.63 -88.43 -107.13
N ASP A 37 14.34 -89.71 -106.89
CA ASP A 37 13.28 -90.14 -105.96
C ASP A 37 13.90 -90.54 -104.60
N TYR A 38 13.53 -89.82 -103.54
CA TYR A 38 13.97 -90.05 -102.17
C TYR A 38 12.98 -90.89 -101.36
N TRP A 39 11.76 -91.15 -101.87
CA TRP A 39 10.74 -91.86 -101.11
C TRP A 39 11.06 -93.35 -100.94
N GLU A 40 11.55 -94.04 -101.98
CA GLU A 40 11.99 -95.43 -101.83
C GLU A 40 13.18 -95.56 -100.86
N ALA A 41 14.11 -94.61 -100.88
CA ALA A 41 15.27 -94.60 -99.98
C ALA A 41 14.86 -94.29 -98.53
N GLY A 42 13.99 -93.31 -98.32
CA GLY A 42 13.45 -92.95 -97.01
C GLY A 42 12.53 -94.02 -96.39
N LYS A 43 11.91 -94.86 -97.21
CA LYS A 43 11.09 -95.99 -96.72
C LYS A 43 11.91 -97.04 -95.96
N ALA A 44 13.19 -97.21 -96.31
CA ALA A 44 14.10 -98.11 -95.59
C ALA A 44 14.45 -97.59 -94.18
N LEU A 45 14.56 -96.26 -93.99
CA LEU A 45 14.75 -95.63 -92.67
C LEU A 45 13.54 -95.85 -91.75
N LEU A 46 12.34 -95.83 -92.32
CA LEU A 46 11.08 -95.98 -91.58
C LEU A 46 10.71 -97.44 -91.27
N GLN A 47 11.51 -98.42 -91.71
CA GLN A 47 11.24 -99.84 -91.48
C GLN A 47 11.54 -100.28 -90.03
N ASP A 48 12.42 -99.56 -89.32
CA ASP A 48 12.75 -99.76 -87.91
C ASP A 48 12.56 -98.44 -87.11
N PRO A 49 11.35 -98.18 -86.57
CA PRO A 49 10.99 -96.89 -85.98
C PRO A 49 11.83 -96.47 -84.77
N GLY A 50 12.32 -97.44 -83.98
CA GLY A 50 13.10 -97.17 -82.77
C GLY A 50 14.48 -96.58 -83.06
N LYS A 51 15.18 -97.15 -84.05
CA LYS A 51 16.49 -96.63 -84.49
C LYS A 51 16.38 -95.27 -85.18
N PHE A 52 15.30 -95.05 -85.93
CA PHE A 52 15.07 -93.75 -86.58
C PHE A 52 14.90 -92.63 -85.54
N LEU A 53 14.08 -92.83 -84.50
CA LEU A 53 13.93 -91.84 -83.43
C LEU A 53 15.23 -91.58 -82.66
N GLU A 54 16.02 -92.60 -82.34
CA GLU A 54 17.34 -92.41 -81.73
C GLU A 54 18.30 -91.62 -82.63
N SER A 55 18.27 -91.85 -83.94
CA SER A 55 19.10 -91.12 -84.90
C SER A 55 18.75 -89.63 -85.00
N LEU A 56 17.48 -89.25 -84.79
CA LEU A 56 17.04 -87.86 -84.72
C LEU A 56 17.49 -87.18 -83.42
N PHE A 57 17.41 -87.88 -82.28
CA PHE A 57 17.88 -87.34 -80.99
C PHE A 57 19.40 -87.20 -80.89
N LYS A 58 20.16 -88.10 -81.54
CA LYS A 58 21.63 -88.08 -81.56
C LYS A 58 22.21 -87.30 -82.74
N TYR A 59 21.37 -86.67 -83.56
CA TYR A 59 21.84 -85.88 -84.70
C TYR A 59 22.64 -84.66 -84.22
N ASP A 60 23.84 -84.47 -84.77
CA ASP A 60 24.74 -83.38 -84.38
C ASP A 60 24.27 -82.05 -85.00
N LYS A 61 23.50 -81.28 -84.23
CA LYS A 61 22.88 -80.01 -84.63
C LYS A 61 23.86 -78.84 -84.73
N GLU A 62 25.07 -78.99 -84.20
CA GLU A 62 26.06 -77.90 -84.11
C GLU A 62 27.06 -77.93 -85.28
N ASN A 63 27.09 -79.00 -86.09
CA ASN A 63 28.09 -79.19 -87.14
C ASN A 63 27.51 -79.73 -88.46
N ILE A 64 26.50 -79.03 -89.00
CA ILE A 64 25.86 -79.37 -90.29
C ILE A 64 26.65 -78.69 -91.43
N PRO A 65 27.10 -79.42 -92.47
CA PRO A 65 27.82 -78.81 -93.60
C PRO A 65 26.96 -77.80 -94.36
N ASP A 66 27.53 -76.64 -94.72
CA ASP A 66 26.83 -75.55 -95.45
C ASP A 66 26.18 -76.02 -96.77
N SER A 67 26.73 -77.03 -97.42
CA SER A 67 26.17 -77.63 -98.64
C SER A 67 24.80 -78.28 -98.40
N VAL A 68 24.56 -78.83 -97.20
CA VAL A 68 23.27 -79.42 -96.79
C VAL A 68 22.28 -78.32 -96.42
N ILE A 69 22.73 -77.27 -95.73
CA ILE A 69 21.90 -76.10 -95.37
C ILE A 69 21.34 -75.43 -96.65
N HIS A 70 22.20 -75.23 -97.64
CA HIS A 70 21.80 -74.61 -98.91
C HIS A 70 20.83 -75.47 -99.75
N LEU A 71 20.86 -76.80 -99.57
CA LEU A 71 19.92 -77.73 -100.21
C LEU A 71 18.56 -77.78 -99.49
N VAL A 72 18.51 -77.47 -98.19
CA VAL A 72 17.29 -77.49 -97.37
C VAL A 72 16.59 -76.12 -97.32
N GLN A 73 17.31 -75.02 -97.51
CA GLN A 73 16.76 -73.65 -97.48
C GLN A 73 15.44 -73.44 -98.27
N PRO A 74 15.29 -73.95 -99.52
CA PRO A 74 14.05 -73.77 -100.28
C PRO A 74 12.83 -74.48 -99.67
N TYR A 75 13.05 -75.46 -98.79
CA TYR A 75 11.98 -76.13 -98.06
C TYR A 75 11.53 -75.32 -96.83
N ILE A 76 12.43 -74.61 -96.15
CA ILE A 76 12.11 -73.76 -94.98
C ILE A 76 11.28 -72.54 -95.40
N ASP A 77 11.61 -71.95 -96.54
CA ASP A 77 10.94 -70.76 -97.06
C ASP A 77 9.58 -71.08 -97.73
N ASN A 78 9.23 -72.36 -97.86
CA ASN A 78 7.97 -72.79 -98.48
C ASN A 78 6.81 -72.75 -97.47
N GLU A 79 5.74 -72.02 -97.77
CA GLU A 79 4.54 -71.93 -96.92
C GLU A 79 3.83 -73.28 -96.70
N GLU A 80 4.01 -74.26 -97.61
CA GLU A 80 3.52 -75.64 -97.44
C GLU A 80 4.31 -76.42 -96.35
N PHE A 81 5.46 -75.90 -95.91
CA PHE A 81 6.37 -76.48 -94.90
C PHE A 81 6.31 -75.78 -93.53
N GLN A 82 5.22 -75.07 -93.23
CA GLN A 82 4.99 -74.49 -91.89
C GLN A 82 4.32 -75.52 -90.94
N PRO A 83 4.61 -75.50 -89.62
CA PRO A 83 4.07 -76.47 -88.66
C PRO A 83 2.53 -76.57 -88.70
N ALA A 84 1.86 -75.43 -88.91
CA ALA A 84 0.40 -75.33 -88.99
C ALA A 84 -0.19 -75.99 -90.25
N SER A 85 0.54 -75.99 -91.37
CA SER A 85 0.13 -76.60 -92.66
C SER A 85 0.33 -78.12 -92.64
N ILE A 86 1.47 -78.58 -92.10
CA ILE A 86 1.82 -80.01 -91.99
C ILE A 86 0.95 -80.74 -90.95
N ALA A 87 0.52 -80.06 -89.88
CA ALA A 87 -0.38 -80.60 -88.86
C ALA A 87 -1.72 -81.10 -89.39
N LYS A 88 -2.20 -80.55 -90.52
CA LYS A 88 -3.44 -80.97 -91.18
C LYS A 88 -3.30 -82.30 -91.92
N VAL A 89 -2.07 -82.72 -92.26
CA VAL A 89 -1.79 -83.91 -93.08
C VAL A 89 -1.17 -85.05 -92.26
N SER A 90 -0.33 -84.75 -91.26
CA SER A 90 0.25 -85.75 -90.34
C SER A 90 0.73 -85.10 -89.04
N LYS A 91 0.15 -85.51 -87.89
CA LYS A 91 0.55 -85.01 -86.56
C LYS A 91 2.00 -85.36 -86.19
N ALA A 92 2.50 -86.52 -86.63
CA ALA A 92 3.87 -86.96 -86.33
C ALA A 92 4.95 -86.14 -87.06
N CYS A 93 4.61 -85.53 -88.20
CA CYS A 93 5.52 -84.67 -88.95
C CYS A 93 5.54 -83.22 -88.42
N THR A 94 4.54 -82.81 -87.63
CA THR A 94 4.48 -81.46 -87.00
C THR A 94 5.54 -81.26 -85.92
N SER A 95 5.78 -82.27 -85.09
CA SER A 95 6.78 -82.21 -84.03
C SER A 95 8.21 -82.11 -84.58
N ILE A 96 8.45 -82.62 -85.79
CA ILE A 96 9.76 -82.48 -86.48
C ILE A 96 9.95 -81.05 -87.01
N CYS A 97 8.87 -80.34 -87.35
CA CYS A 97 8.91 -78.96 -87.86
C CYS A 97 9.08 -77.90 -86.73
N GLN A 98 8.52 -78.12 -85.54
CA GLN A 98 8.60 -77.16 -84.41
C GLN A 98 9.97 -77.07 -83.71
N TRP A 99 10.85 -78.05 -83.92
CA TRP A 99 12.17 -78.11 -83.29
C TRP A 99 13.10 -76.93 -83.66
N GLN A 100 12.80 -76.18 -84.73
CA GLN A 100 13.68 -75.10 -85.23
C GLN A 100 13.38 -73.68 -84.70
N ALA A 101 12.32 -73.41 -83.92
CA ALA A 101 11.81 -72.03 -83.68
C ALA A 101 11.96 -71.41 -82.25
N LEU A 102 12.85 -71.89 -81.37
CA LEU A 102 12.88 -71.52 -79.93
C LEU A 102 13.81 -70.34 -79.53
N LYS A 103 14.53 -69.69 -80.45
CA LYS A 103 15.68 -68.80 -80.10
C LYS A 103 15.32 -67.30 -79.88
N GLU A 104 14.17 -66.82 -80.36
CA GLU A 104 13.90 -65.38 -80.46
C GLU A 104 13.30 -64.73 -79.18
N ALA A 105 12.68 -65.51 -78.28
CA ALA A 105 11.93 -64.97 -77.13
C ALA A 105 12.78 -64.61 -75.89
N GLN A 106 14.10 -64.85 -75.89
CA GLN A 106 14.97 -64.63 -74.72
C GLN A 106 15.71 -63.29 -74.71
N GLU A 107 15.78 -62.57 -75.84
CA GLU A 107 16.56 -61.32 -75.93
C GLU A 107 15.78 -60.07 -75.47
N ASP A 108 14.44 -60.03 -75.63
CA ASP A 108 13.62 -58.86 -75.31
C ASP A 108 13.43 -58.59 -73.80
N LEU A 109 13.60 -59.59 -72.94
CA LEU A 109 13.38 -59.45 -71.49
C LEU A 109 14.52 -58.66 -70.79
N ALA A 110 15.73 -58.67 -71.35
CA ALA A 110 16.90 -58.06 -70.72
C ALA A 110 16.94 -56.52 -70.86
N VAL A 111 16.38 -55.99 -71.95
CA VAL A 111 16.45 -54.55 -72.27
C VAL A 111 15.46 -53.72 -71.42
N THR A 112 14.29 -54.26 -71.12
CA THR A 112 13.24 -53.55 -70.38
C THR A 112 13.54 -53.42 -68.88
N GLN A 113 14.31 -54.34 -68.30
CA GLN A 113 14.69 -54.30 -66.89
C GLN A 113 15.66 -53.14 -66.58
N GLY A 114 16.62 -52.86 -67.48
CA GLY A 114 17.63 -51.81 -67.26
C GLY A 114 17.09 -50.39 -67.28
N VAL A 115 16.04 -50.12 -68.07
CA VAL A 115 15.39 -48.80 -68.14
C VAL A 115 14.59 -48.50 -66.86
N LEU A 116 13.99 -49.53 -66.26
CA LEU A 116 13.20 -49.40 -65.03
C LEU A 116 14.08 -49.05 -63.82
N ASP A 117 15.27 -49.61 -63.74
CA ASP A 117 16.19 -49.37 -62.62
C ASP A 117 16.79 -47.95 -62.67
N ALA A 118 17.16 -47.46 -63.85
CA ALA A 118 17.64 -46.09 -64.03
C ALA A 118 16.59 -45.02 -63.67
N ALA A 119 15.31 -45.27 -64.01
CA ALA A 119 14.22 -44.37 -63.65
C ALA A 119 13.95 -44.33 -62.14
N LYS A 120 14.06 -45.47 -61.44
CA LYS A 120 13.93 -45.54 -59.98
C LYS A 120 15.05 -44.79 -59.25
N GLU A 121 16.28 -44.84 -59.77
CA GLU A 121 17.43 -44.16 -59.18
C GLU A 121 17.32 -42.63 -59.30
N GLN A 122 16.85 -42.13 -60.44
CA GLN A 122 16.56 -40.68 -60.60
C GLN A 122 15.44 -40.21 -59.68
N LEU A 123 14.39 -41.02 -59.51
CA LEU A 123 13.27 -40.68 -58.63
C LEU A 123 13.70 -40.63 -57.17
N ALA A 124 14.52 -41.59 -56.72
CA ALA A 124 15.12 -41.59 -55.39
C ALA A 124 16.00 -40.34 -55.13
N THR A 125 16.73 -39.88 -56.15
CA THR A 125 17.58 -38.68 -56.05
C THR A 125 16.75 -37.40 -55.91
N VAL A 126 15.67 -37.28 -56.68
CA VAL A 126 14.75 -36.13 -56.60
C VAL A 126 13.98 -36.14 -55.28
N GLU A 127 13.50 -37.29 -54.81
CA GLU A 127 12.84 -37.44 -53.52
C GLU A 127 13.77 -37.07 -52.35
N ALA A 128 15.05 -37.48 -52.40
CA ALA A 128 16.06 -37.07 -51.43
C ALA A 128 16.31 -35.55 -51.47
N GLY A 129 16.35 -34.95 -52.66
CA GLY A 129 16.48 -33.49 -52.85
C GLY A 129 15.29 -32.71 -52.28
N VAL A 130 14.06 -33.17 -52.51
CA VAL A 130 12.83 -32.58 -51.98
C VAL A 130 12.79 -32.71 -50.46
N ALA A 131 13.16 -33.87 -49.91
CA ALA A 131 13.25 -34.08 -48.47
C ALA A 131 14.27 -33.12 -47.83
N ALA A 132 15.43 -32.93 -48.45
CA ALA A 132 16.45 -31.99 -47.97
C ALA A 132 15.98 -30.51 -48.04
N LEU A 133 15.27 -30.12 -49.10
CA LEU A 133 14.69 -28.79 -49.23
C LEU A 133 13.55 -28.55 -48.22
N GLN A 134 12.68 -29.54 -47.99
CA GLN A 134 11.65 -29.46 -46.95
C GLN A 134 12.24 -29.37 -45.55
N ALA A 135 13.32 -30.11 -45.26
CA ALA A 135 14.04 -30.00 -43.99
C ALA A 135 14.64 -28.59 -43.80
N LYS A 136 15.27 -28.03 -44.83
CA LYS A 136 15.79 -26.64 -44.81
C LYS A 136 14.68 -25.60 -44.66
N TYR A 137 13.56 -25.78 -45.35
CA TYR A 137 12.41 -24.88 -45.25
C TYR A 137 11.80 -24.88 -43.84
N ARG A 138 11.61 -26.06 -43.24
CA ARG A 138 11.16 -26.20 -41.85
C ARG A 138 12.14 -25.59 -40.86
N ALA A 139 13.45 -25.77 -41.07
CA ALA A 139 14.47 -25.16 -40.22
C ALA A 139 14.47 -23.62 -40.32
N CYS A 140 14.29 -23.06 -41.53
CA CYS A 140 14.16 -21.62 -41.71
C CYS A 140 12.88 -21.05 -41.09
N LEU A 141 11.74 -21.76 -41.21
CA LEU A 141 10.49 -21.36 -40.54
C LEU A 141 10.64 -21.39 -39.02
N ALA A 142 11.19 -22.46 -38.46
CA ALA A 142 11.44 -22.56 -37.02
C ALA A 142 12.33 -21.42 -36.53
N LYS A 143 13.38 -21.08 -37.29
CA LYS A 143 14.28 -19.96 -36.96
C LYS A 143 13.60 -18.59 -37.13
N LYS A 144 12.71 -18.43 -38.10
CA LYS A 144 11.88 -17.22 -38.25
C LYS A 144 10.95 -17.05 -37.05
N ASP A 145 10.24 -18.11 -36.67
CA ASP A 145 9.30 -18.08 -35.53
C ASP A 145 10.05 -17.86 -34.21
N GLU A 146 11.23 -18.46 -34.04
CA GLU A 146 12.12 -18.18 -32.92
C GLU A 146 12.53 -16.70 -32.89
N LEU A 147 12.97 -16.15 -34.02
CA LEU A 147 13.35 -14.73 -34.11
C LEU A 147 12.18 -13.79 -33.86
N ASP A 148 11.00 -14.04 -34.44
CA ASP A 148 9.80 -13.24 -34.22
C ASP A 148 9.37 -13.30 -32.74
N ASN A 149 9.46 -14.46 -32.09
CA ASN A 149 9.21 -14.60 -30.66
C ASN A 149 10.23 -13.81 -29.83
N THR A 150 11.52 -13.89 -30.18
CA THR A 150 12.56 -13.10 -29.47
C THR A 150 12.39 -11.60 -29.68
N TYR A 151 11.96 -11.18 -30.87
CA TYR A 151 11.70 -9.78 -31.20
C TYR A 151 10.53 -9.25 -30.38
N GLN A 152 9.39 -9.94 -30.37
CA GLN A 152 8.22 -9.56 -29.57
C GLN A 152 8.54 -9.54 -28.07
N LEU A 153 9.34 -10.51 -27.60
CA LEU A 153 9.80 -10.53 -26.21
C LEU A 153 10.70 -9.33 -25.90
N CYS A 154 11.62 -8.96 -26.80
CA CYS A 154 12.49 -7.80 -26.63
C CYS A 154 11.72 -6.48 -26.68
N GLU A 155 10.77 -6.33 -27.60
CA GLU A 155 9.92 -5.14 -27.68
C GLU A 155 9.07 -4.98 -26.41
N ALA A 156 8.45 -6.08 -25.95
CA ALA A 156 7.71 -6.08 -24.69
C ALA A 156 8.61 -5.78 -23.49
N ARG A 157 9.88 -6.22 -23.50
CA ARG A 157 10.87 -5.89 -22.46
C ARG A 157 11.28 -4.42 -22.51
N LEU A 158 11.49 -3.86 -23.71
CA LEU A 158 11.84 -2.45 -23.90
C LEU A 158 10.73 -1.51 -23.42
N VAL A 159 9.48 -1.76 -23.82
CA VAL A 159 8.33 -0.96 -23.38
C VAL A 159 8.15 -1.04 -21.86
N ARG A 160 8.37 -2.23 -21.28
CA ARG A 160 8.33 -2.38 -19.81
C ARG A 160 9.46 -1.62 -19.14
N ALA A 161 10.69 -1.73 -19.64
CA ALA A 161 11.85 -1.05 -19.10
C ALA A 161 11.70 0.47 -19.16
N ASP A 162 11.16 1.02 -20.26
CA ASP A 162 10.94 2.46 -20.42
C ASP A 162 9.96 3.01 -19.38
N LYS A 163 8.82 2.32 -19.16
CA LYS A 163 7.88 2.67 -18.08
C LYS A 163 8.52 2.57 -16.69
N LEU A 164 9.33 1.53 -16.47
CA LEU A 164 10.03 1.28 -15.22
C LEU A 164 11.03 2.39 -14.90
N ILE A 165 11.81 2.79 -15.90
CA ILE A 165 12.79 3.87 -15.80
C ILE A 165 12.08 5.22 -15.58
N GLY A 166 10.95 5.44 -16.26
CA GLY A 166 10.12 6.63 -16.06
C GLY A 166 9.59 6.74 -14.62
N GLY A 167 8.89 5.72 -14.12
CA GLY A 167 8.34 5.74 -12.76
C GLY A 167 9.43 5.79 -11.67
N LEU A 168 10.54 5.06 -11.85
CA LEU A 168 11.66 5.10 -10.91
C LEU A 168 12.50 6.38 -11.01
N ALA A 169 12.40 7.17 -12.08
CA ALA A 169 13.15 8.42 -12.20
C ALA A 169 12.66 9.45 -11.19
N ASP A 170 11.34 9.57 -11.03
CA ASP A 170 10.72 10.46 -10.04
C ASP A 170 11.00 9.95 -8.62
N GLU A 171 10.91 8.65 -8.40
CA GLU A 171 11.30 8.03 -7.12
C GLU A 171 12.76 8.26 -6.76
N LYS A 172 13.66 8.21 -7.74
CA LYS A 172 15.07 8.53 -7.52
C LYS A 172 15.26 9.98 -7.08
N VAL A 173 14.53 10.93 -7.68
CA VAL A 173 14.60 12.34 -7.27
C VAL A 173 14.07 12.48 -5.84
N ARG A 174 12.90 11.90 -5.55
CA ARG A 174 12.29 11.91 -4.23
C ARG A 174 13.19 11.28 -3.17
N TRP A 175 13.75 10.10 -3.41
CA TRP A 175 14.69 9.46 -2.49
C TRP A 175 15.94 10.29 -2.29
N LYS A 176 16.44 10.96 -3.34
CA LYS A 176 17.59 11.87 -3.21
C LYS A 176 17.25 13.06 -2.31
N GLU A 177 16.07 13.66 -2.47
CA GLU A 177 15.59 14.74 -1.60
C GLU A 177 15.38 14.25 -0.17
N THR A 178 14.77 13.08 0.03
CA THR A 178 14.61 12.45 1.34
C THR A 178 15.96 12.16 2.01
N VAL A 179 16.94 11.66 1.27
CA VAL A 179 18.31 11.43 1.79
C VAL A 179 18.96 12.75 2.19
N GLN A 180 18.85 13.80 1.37
CA GLN A 180 19.36 15.14 1.72
C GLN A 180 18.69 15.70 2.98
N HIS A 181 17.37 15.54 3.10
CA HIS A 181 16.61 15.94 4.28
C HIS A 181 17.02 15.12 5.52
N LEU A 182 17.21 13.81 5.38
CA LEU A 182 17.69 12.95 6.46
C LEU A 182 19.12 13.31 6.88
N GLU A 183 20.02 13.61 5.94
CA GLU A 183 21.38 14.10 6.25
C GLU A 183 21.33 15.43 7.02
N TYR A 184 20.45 16.35 6.61
CA TYR A 184 20.20 17.60 7.33
C TYR A 184 19.69 17.33 8.75
N MET A 185 18.70 16.45 8.92
CA MET A 185 18.19 16.09 10.25
C MET A 185 19.27 15.39 11.11
N VAL A 186 20.06 14.49 10.55
CA VAL A 186 21.14 13.79 11.28
C VAL A 186 22.21 14.77 11.77
N HIS A 187 22.51 15.81 11.00
CA HIS A 187 23.44 16.84 11.44
C HIS A 187 22.91 17.65 12.63
N ASN A 188 21.60 17.89 12.66
CA ASN A 188 20.92 18.76 13.62
C ASN A 188 20.29 18.02 14.81
N VAL A 189 20.23 16.69 14.77
CA VAL A 189 19.52 15.85 15.75
C VAL A 189 20.00 16.08 17.18
N ALA A 190 21.28 16.43 17.37
CA ALA A 190 21.85 16.66 18.69
C ALA A 190 21.15 17.81 19.42
N GLY A 191 20.91 18.94 18.74
CA GLY A 191 20.19 20.08 19.30
C GLY A 191 18.71 19.79 19.52
N ASP A 192 18.08 19.14 18.54
CA ASP A 192 16.64 18.83 18.58
C ASP A 192 16.29 17.85 19.72
N VAL A 193 17.12 16.82 19.90
CA VAL A 193 16.98 15.86 21.01
C VAL A 193 17.32 16.52 22.34
N LEU A 194 18.29 17.42 22.40
CA LEU A 194 18.63 18.13 23.63
C LEU A 194 17.47 19.02 24.10
N LEU A 195 16.85 19.77 23.19
CA LEU A 195 15.66 20.57 23.47
C LEU A 195 14.51 19.66 23.94
N SER A 196 14.23 18.60 23.18
CA SER A 196 13.16 17.65 23.49
C SER A 196 13.36 16.97 24.85
N ALA A 197 14.59 16.56 25.17
CA ALA A 197 14.95 15.98 26.46
C ALA A 197 14.78 16.98 27.60
N GLY A 198 15.16 18.25 27.38
CA GLY A 198 14.92 19.35 28.34
C GLY A 198 13.43 19.54 28.62
N CYS A 199 12.60 19.54 27.57
CA CYS A 199 11.15 19.63 27.69
C CYS A 199 10.56 18.46 28.49
N VAL A 200 10.92 17.22 28.15
CA VAL A 200 10.42 16.00 28.84
C VAL A 200 10.87 15.96 30.30
N ALA A 201 12.11 16.36 30.59
CA ALA A 201 12.67 16.26 31.94
C ALA A 201 12.13 17.34 32.89
N TYR A 202 11.98 18.58 32.43
CA TYR A 202 11.77 19.74 33.30
C TYR A 202 10.45 20.48 33.06
N LEU A 203 9.90 20.44 31.84
CA LEU A 203 8.80 21.33 31.46
C LEU A 203 7.41 20.71 31.71
N GLY A 204 7.33 19.42 32.04
CA GLY A 204 6.09 18.71 32.40
C GLY A 204 5.15 19.44 33.38
N PRO A 205 5.63 20.04 34.49
CA PRO A 205 4.76 20.69 35.48
C PRO A 205 4.18 22.05 35.04
N PHE A 206 4.69 22.62 33.95
CA PHE A 206 4.34 23.99 33.55
C PHE A 206 3.23 24.03 32.49
N THR A 207 2.61 25.20 32.32
CA THR A 207 1.58 25.46 31.29
C THR A 207 2.21 25.55 29.90
N GLY A 208 1.43 25.26 28.85
CA GLY A 208 1.93 25.29 27.46
C GLY A 208 2.60 26.61 27.06
N GLU A 209 2.04 27.75 27.46
CA GLU A 209 2.63 29.08 27.21
C GLU A 209 4.03 29.23 27.83
N TYR A 210 4.19 28.76 29.08
CA TYR A 210 5.49 28.79 29.74
C TYR A 210 6.47 27.81 29.12
N ARG A 211 6.00 26.63 28.69
CA ARG A 211 6.84 25.66 27.97
C ARG A 211 7.37 26.25 26.67
N ALA A 212 6.52 26.92 25.89
CA ALA A 212 6.89 27.59 24.65
C ALA A 212 7.93 28.69 24.91
N ALA A 213 7.70 29.56 25.89
CA ALA A 213 8.65 30.61 26.26
C ALA A 213 10.01 30.04 26.72
N MET A 214 10.01 28.95 27.49
CA MET A 214 11.24 28.27 27.89
C MET A 214 11.94 27.57 26.72
N ALA A 215 11.19 26.98 25.80
CA ALA A 215 11.74 26.36 24.59
C ALA A 215 12.41 27.41 23.69
N GLU A 216 11.80 28.59 23.52
CA GLU A 216 12.41 29.72 22.81
C GLU A 216 13.71 30.20 23.47
N GLU A 217 13.74 30.29 24.80
CA GLU A 217 14.93 30.67 25.55
C GLU A 217 16.05 29.60 25.43
N MET A 218 15.70 28.32 25.51
CA MET A 218 16.64 27.23 25.26
C MET A 218 17.19 27.28 23.83
N LEU A 219 16.33 27.55 22.85
CA LEU A 219 16.72 27.70 21.45
C LEU A 219 17.67 28.88 21.23
N ARG A 220 17.45 30.00 21.92
CA ARG A 220 18.38 31.14 21.94
C ARG A 220 19.75 30.72 22.47
N CYS A 221 19.80 29.99 23.58
CA CYS A 221 21.06 29.45 24.12
C CYS A 221 21.76 28.50 23.14
N LEU A 222 21.02 27.62 22.45
CA LEU A 222 21.60 26.72 21.43
C LEU A 222 22.24 27.50 20.28
N LYS A 223 21.62 28.59 19.84
CA LYS A 223 22.16 29.50 18.81
C LYS A 223 23.44 30.20 19.28
N GLU A 224 23.46 30.71 20.51
CA GLU A 224 24.65 31.38 21.08
C GLU A 224 25.83 30.43 21.24
N LEU A 225 25.58 29.16 21.59
CA LEU A 225 26.59 28.13 21.77
C LEU A 225 27.01 27.43 20.47
N GLY A 226 26.35 27.75 19.34
CA GLY A 226 26.64 27.14 18.04
C GLY A 226 26.32 25.64 17.96
N VAL A 227 25.31 25.17 18.71
CA VAL A 227 24.86 23.77 18.64
C VAL A 227 24.04 23.58 17.37
N PRO A 228 24.34 22.58 16.52
CA PRO A 228 23.50 22.26 15.35
C PRO A 228 22.08 21.88 15.76
N HIS A 229 21.09 22.52 15.14
CA HIS A 229 19.66 22.31 15.39
C HIS A 229 18.87 22.66 14.13
N THR A 230 17.66 22.11 14.00
CA THR A 230 16.73 22.51 12.92
C THR A 230 16.23 23.94 13.14
N GLU A 231 15.69 24.60 12.10
CA GLU A 231 15.23 25.99 12.23
C GLU A 231 14.10 26.14 13.27
N GLU A 232 13.20 25.16 13.34
CA GLU A 232 12.05 25.09 14.26
C GLU A 232 12.01 23.73 14.98
N PRO A 233 12.88 23.51 15.98
CA PRO A 233 12.91 22.25 16.70
C PRO A 233 11.69 22.12 17.60
N ASN A 234 10.93 21.03 17.43
CA ASN A 234 9.73 20.76 18.20
C ASN A 234 9.80 19.36 18.84
N MET A 235 9.45 19.27 20.13
CA MET A 235 9.36 18.00 20.87
C MET A 235 8.43 17.00 20.19
N ILE A 236 7.29 17.47 19.68
CA ILE A 236 6.30 16.63 18.98
C ILE A 236 6.89 16.10 17.66
N ALA A 237 7.61 16.93 16.90
CA ALA A 237 8.23 16.48 15.65
C ALA A 237 9.40 15.50 15.88
N THR A 238 10.15 15.69 16.97
CA THR A 238 11.35 14.91 17.28
C THR A 238 11.03 13.56 17.92
N LEU A 239 10.14 13.53 18.91
CA LEU A 239 9.81 12.32 19.69
C LEU A 239 8.44 11.73 19.34
N GLY A 240 7.57 12.53 18.73
CA GLY A 240 6.21 12.13 18.44
C GLY A 240 6.13 11.09 17.33
N ASP A 241 5.39 10.02 17.58
CA ASP A 241 4.95 9.11 16.53
C ASP A 241 3.61 9.62 15.97
N PRO A 242 3.55 10.04 14.69
CA PRO A 242 2.32 10.57 14.09
C PRO A 242 1.12 9.63 14.20
N VAL A 243 1.34 8.31 14.21
CA VAL A 243 0.28 7.30 14.32
C VAL A 243 -0.27 7.25 15.74
N LYS A 244 0.60 7.34 16.76
CA LYS A 244 0.17 7.35 18.17
C LYS A 244 -0.44 8.68 18.58
N ILE A 245 0.16 9.78 18.18
CA ILE A 245 -0.33 11.15 18.42
C ILE A 245 -1.76 11.30 17.92
N ARG A 246 -2.06 10.69 16.77
CA ARG A 246 -3.40 10.72 16.17
C ARG A 246 -4.49 10.10 17.03
N SER A 247 -4.14 9.14 17.90
CA SER A 247 -5.10 8.55 18.84
C SER A 247 -5.41 9.47 20.02
N TRP A 248 -4.64 10.55 20.21
CA TRP A 248 -4.76 11.51 21.31
C TRP A 248 -5.51 12.75 20.81
N GLN A 249 -6.66 13.04 21.41
CA GLN A 249 -7.56 14.11 20.97
C GLN A 249 -7.25 15.44 21.67
N ASP A 250 -6.25 16.20 21.20
CA ASP A 250 -6.03 17.67 21.36
C ASP A 250 -4.53 18.01 21.55
N ASN A 251 -4.06 19.16 21.04
CA ASN A 251 -2.63 19.53 20.99
C ASN A 251 -1.92 19.57 22.36
N LEU A 252 -2.57 20.08 23.42
CA LEU A 252 -2.00 20.06 24.78
C LEU A 252 -1.92 18.63 25.35
N SER A 253 -2.88 17.78 24.99
CA SER A 253 -2.87 16.34 25.29
C SER A 253 -1.76 15.62 24.53
N VAL A 254 -1.37 16.11 23.35
CA VAL A 254 -0.26 15.56 22.57
C VAL A 254 1.08 15.78 23.26
N GLU A 255 1.41 17.02 23.66
CA GLU A 255 2.65 17.28 24.39
C GLU A 255 2.72 16.48 25.69
N ASN A 256 1.65 16.51 26.48
CA ASN A 256 1.57 15.76 27.74
C ASN A 256 1.68 14.25 27.50
N GLY A 257 1.11 13.73 26.40
CA GLY A 257 1.23 12.34 25.98
C GLY A 257 2.66 11.97 25.59
N VAL A 258 3.37 12.83 24.85
CA VAL A 258 4.78 12.64 24.50
C VAL A 258 5.64 12.63 25.76
N ILE A 259 5.46 13.60 26.66
CA ILE A 259 6.19 13.66 27.94
C ILE A 259 5.92 12.39 28.76
N ALA A 260 4.66 11.95 28.87
CA ALA A 260 4.31 10.75 29.61
C ALA A 260 4.92 9.48 29.00
N GLN A 261 4.97 9.37 27.68
CA GLN A 261 5.50 8.19 26.99
C GLN A 261 7.02 8.08 27.09
N TYR A 262 7.74 9.20 27.04
CA TYR A 262 9.23 9.22 27.05
C TYR A 262 9.84 9.56 28.41
N SER A 263 9.02 9.78 29.43
CA SER A 263 9.50 9.91 30.80
C SER A 263 10.01 8.58 31.35
N LEU A 264 11.19 8.61 31.96
CA LEU A 264 11.77 7.44 32.65
C LEU A 264 11.04 7.14 33.98
N ARG A 265 10.53 8.18 34.62
CA ARG A 265 9.76 8.10 35.88
C ARG A 265 8.28 8.04 35.57
N TRP A 266 7.51 7.43 36.47
CA TRP A 266 6.06 7.35 36.33
C TRP A 266 5.43 8.74 36.34
N ALA A 267 4.47 8.96 35.44
CA ALA A 267 3.80 10.24 35.28
C ALA A 267 2.70 10.43 36.34
N LEU A 268 2.77 11.57 37.03
CA LEU A 268 1.71 12.08 37.90
C LEU A 268 1.04 13.26 37.21
N PHE A 269 -0.21 13.05 36.79
CA PHE A 269 -1.03 14.04 36.11
C PHE A 269 -1.79 14.90 37.12
N ILE A 270 -1.57 16.21 37.07
CA ILE A 270 -2.39 17.22 37.73
C ILE A 270 -3.62 17.45 36.85
N ASP A 271 -4.74 16.81 37.19
CA ASP A 271 -5.93 16.69 36.36
C ASP A 271 -7.21 17.04 37.16
N PRO A 272 -7.43 18.32 37.49
CA PRO A 272 -8.61 18.74 38.25
C PRO A 272 -9.93 18.45 37.52
N GLN A 273 -9.94 18.43 36.18
CA GLN A 273 -11.15 18.16 35.39
C GLN A 273 -11.38 16.67 35.08
N GLY A 274 -10.43 15.78 35.37
CA GLY A 274 -10.54 14.35 35.13
C GLY A 274 -10.40 13.93 33.66
N GLN A 275 -9.78 14.77 32.81
CA GLN A 275 -9.57 14.47 31.40
C GLN A 275 -8.46 13.44 31.18
N ALA A 276 -7.31 13.61 31.82
CA ALA A 276 -6.20 12.65 31.76
C ALA A 276 -6.65 11.27 32.25
N ASN A 277 -7.43 11.23 33.33
CA ASN A 277 -8.00 10.01 33.86
C ASN A 277 -8.87 9.26 32.83
N LYS A 278 -9.78 9.98 32.14
CA LYS A 278 -10.61 9.42 31.06
C LYS A 278 -9.77 8.97 29.87
N TRP A 279 -8.75 9.75 29.50
CA TRP A 279 -7.84 9.44 28.41
C TRP A 279 -7.03 8.16 28.67
N ILE A 280 -6.42 8.02 29.84
CA ILE A 280 -5.65 6.81 30.23
C ILE A 280 -6.54 5.58 30.22
N LYS A 281 -7.77 5.67 30.76
CA LYS A 281 -8.75 4.58 30.73
C LYS A 281 -9.12 4.14 29.32
N LYS A 282 -9.23 5.09 28.39
CA LYS A 282 -9.52 4.80 26.97
C LYS A 282 -8.29 4.22 26.26
N MET A 283 -7.10 4.74 26.55
CA MET A 283 -5.84 4.31 25.93
C MET A 283 -5.47 2.88 26.34
N GLU A 284 -5.65 2.52 27.61
CA GLU A 284 -5.29 1.21 28.17
C GLU A 284 -6.50 0.26 28.27
N GLN A 285 -7.58 0.55 27.53
CA GLN A 285 -8.82 -0.23 27.58
C GLN A 285 -8.61 -1.70 27.17
N ASP A 286 -7.79 -1.95 26.15
CA ASP A 286 -7.49 -3.29 25.65
C ASP A 286 -6.43 -4.03 26.49
N ASN A 287 -5.68 -3.30 27.32
CA ASN A 287 -4.55 -3.82 28.10
C ASN A 287 -4.93 -4.21 29.54
N ARG A 288 -6.23 -4.28 29.85
CA ARG A 288 -6.76 -4.64 31.18
C ARG A 288 -6.22 -3.72 32.30
N LEU A 289 -6.51 -2.42 32.18
CA LEU A 289 -6.16 -1.42 33.18
C LEU A 289 -6.81 -1.70 34.54
N GLU A 290 -5.99 -1.80 35.59
CA GLU A 290 -6.42 -1.89 36.98
C GLU A 290 -6.50 -0.49 37.61
N VAL A 291 -7.71 -0.06 37.98
CA VAL A 291 -7.96 1.26 38.57
C VAL A 291 -8.05 1.12 40.09
N MET A 292 -7.25 1.89 40.82
CA MET A 292 -7.10 1.76 42.26
C MET A 292 -7.05 3.12 42.97
N LYS A 293 -7.38 3.14 44.26
CA LYS A 293 -7.21 4.29 45.16
C LYS A 293 -6.42 3.87 46.40
N LEU A 294 -5.67 4.80 46.99
CA LEU A 294 -4.95 4.54 48.25
C LEU A 294 -5.89 4.17 49.41
N SER A 295 -7.16 4.57 49.34
CA SER A 295 -8.17 4.23 50.35
C SER A 295 -8.66 2.77 50.26
N ASP A 296 -8.31 2.03 49.21
CA ASP A 296 -8.83 0.69 48.98
C ASP A 296 -8.13 -0.32 49.89
N ARG A 297 -8.92 -1.15 50.61
CA ARG A 297 -8.38 -2.12 51.57
C ARG A 297 -7.43 -3.15 50.95
N ASP A 298 -7.66 -3.49 49.69
CA ASP A 298 -6.88 -4.48 48.94
C ASP A 298 -5.85 -3.84 47.98
N PHE A 299 -5.59 -2.54 48.12
CA PHE A 299 -4.70 -1.77 47.23
C PHE A 299 -3.34 -2.44 46.99
N LEU A 300 -2.59 -2.72 48.06
CA LEU A 300 -1.25 -3.32 47.96
C LEU A 300 -1.27 -4.68 47.27
N ARG A 301 -2.30 -5.50 47.52
CA ARG A 301 -2.45 -6.82 46.90
C ARG A 301 -2.78 -6.70 45.41
N ASN A 302 -3.64 -5.77 45.03
CA ASN A 302 -4.00 -5.54 43.64
C ASN A 302 -2.81 -5.00 42.84
N LEU A 303 -2.06 -4.06 43.43
CA LEU A 303 -0.82 -3.55 42.84
C LEU A 303 0.24 -4.65 42.69
N GLU A 304 0.42 -5.50 43.71
CA GLU A 304 1.33 -6.65 43.64
C GLU A 304 0.98 -7.58 42.48
N ASN A 305 -0.30 -7.89 42.29
CA ASN A 305 -0.75 -8.72 41.17
C ASN A 305 -0.52 -8.04 39.82
N ALA A 306 -0.80 -6.75 39.71
CA ALA A 306 -0.59 -6.02 38.48
C ALA A 306 0.89 -5.97 38.07
N ILE A 307 1.80 -5.79 39.03
CA ILE A 307 3.26 -5.85 38.78
C ILE A 307 3.69 -7.23 38.30
N LYS A 308 3.17 -8.31 38.91
CA LYS A 308 3.51 -9.70 38.54
C LYS A 308 3.04 -10.06 37.13
N PHE A 309 1.84 -9.62 36.75
CA PHE A 309 1.23 -9.97 35.47
C PHE A 309 1.46 -8.92 34.37
N GLY A 310 2.08 -7.78 34.69
CA GLY A 310 2.31 -6.70 33.73
C GLY A 310 1.07 -5.89 33.37
N TYR A 311 0.03 -5.90 34.22
CA TYR A 311 -1.17 -5.10 33.97
C TYR A 311 -0.91 -3.62 34.28
N PRO A 312 -1.30 -2.69 33.39
CA PRO A 312 -1.18 -1.28 33.66
C PRO A 312 -2.07 -0.87 34.84
N CYS A 313 -1.59 0.07 35.65
CA CYS A 313 -2.29 0.55 36.84
C CYS A 313 -2.56 2.05 36.77
N LEU A 314 -3.77 2.45 37.16
CA LEU A 314 -4.13 3.86 37.34
C LEU A 314 -4.48 4.12 38.81
N LEU A 315 -3.65 4.94 39.46
CA LEU A 315 -3.85 5.38 40.83
C LEU A 315 -4.57 6.73 40.85
N GLU A 316 -5.79 6.76 41.39
CA GLU A 316 -6.66 7.94 41.33
C GLU A 316 -6.66 8.78 42.63
N ASN A 317 -6.77 10.10 42.45
CA ASN A 317 -7.00 11.08 43.51
C ASN A 317 -5.90 11.11 44.58
N ILE A 318 -4.65 11.08 44.13
CA ILE A 318 -3.50 11.25 45.03
C ILE A 318 -3.50 12.65 45.63
N GLY A 319 -3.28 12.71 46.95
CA GLY A 319 -3.08 13.96 47.68
C GLY A 319 -1.68 14.53 47.47
N GLU A 320 -1.22 15.34 48.43
CA GLU A 320 0.15 15.87 48.43
C GLU A 320 1.18 14.87 48.97
N GLU A 321 0.72 13.88 49.75
CA GLU A 321 1.54 12.81 50.31
C GLU A 321 1.34 11.49 49.55
N LEU A 322 2.47 10.81 49.27
CA LEU A 322 2.50 9.48 48.68
C LEU A 322 2.76 8.43 49.77
N ASP A 323 2.10 7.28 49.68
CA ASP A 323 2.36 6.16 50.59
C ASP A 323 3.80 5.64 50.39
N PRO A 324 4.65 5.61 51.43
CA PRO A 324 6.01 5.08 51.34
C PRO A 324 6.10 3.64 50.81
N ALA A 325 5.05 2.83 50.95
CA ALA A 325 5.01 1.48 50.40
C ALA A 325 5.18 1.46 48.86
N LEU A 326 4.90 2.56 48.17
CA LEU A 326 5.05 2.70 46.72
C LEU A 326 6.48 3.01 46.28
N GLU A 327 7.36 3.41 47.19
CA GLU A 327 8.71 3.86 46.87
C GLU A 327 9.53 2.86 46.02
N PRO A 328 9.52 1.54 46.31
CA PRO A 328 10.25 0.58 45.47
C PRO A 328 9.74 0.54 44.02
N VAL A 329 8.43 0.71 43.83
CA VAL A 329 7.78 0.72 42.51
C VAL A 329 8.06 2.03 41.78
N LEU A 330 7.94 3.15 42.49
CA LEU A 330 8.13 4.49 41.93
C LEU A 330 9.55 4.70 41.43
N LEU A 331 10.54 4.26 42.22
CA LEU A 331 11.96 4.32 41.88
C LEU A 331 12.42 3.15 41.01
N GLN A 332 11.52 2.22 40.66
CA GLN A 332 11.81 1.03 39.86
C GLN A 332 13.04 0.25 40.39
N GLN A 333 13.10 0.03 41.71
CA GLN A 333 14.23 -0.61 42.42
C GLN A 333 14.30 -2.13 42.17
N THR A 334 14.44 -2.50 40.89
CA THR A 334 14.49 -3.88 40.43
C THR A 334 15.90 -4.45 40.54
N PHE A 335 16.00 -5.76 40.75
CA PHE A 335 17.26 -6.49 40.77
C PHE A 335 17.12 -7.81 40.02
N LYS A 336 18.20 -8.26 39.38
CA LYS A 336 18.21 -9.55 38.68
C LYS A 336 18.52 -10.66 39.67
N HIS A 337 17.61 -11.63 39.77
CA HIS A 337 17.81 -12.85 40.55
C HIS A 337 17.52 -14.08 39.67
N GLN A 338 18.51 -14.98 39.55
CA GLN A 338 18.40 -16.20 38.74
C GLN A 338 17.95 -15.95 37.28
N GLY A 339 18.35 -14.83 36.68
CA GLY A 339 18.00 -14.47 35.30
C GLY A 339 16.67 -13.76 35.13
N SER A 340 15.84 -13.66 36.18
CA SER A 340 14.58 -12.92 36.18
C SER A 340 14.72 -11.56 36.89
N THR A 341 14.02 -10.54 36.40
CA THR A 341 13.93 -9.24 37.05
C THR A 341 12.91 -9.33 38.20
N MET A 342 13.35 -9.04 39.42
CA MET A 342 12.54 -9.10 40.63
C MET A 342 12.49 -7.73 41.29
N LEU A 343 11.41 -7.46 42.03
CA LEU A 343 11.21 -6.25 42.83
C LEU A 343 10.92 -6.65 44.27
N LYS A 344 11.54 -5.98 45.25
CA LYS A 344 11.15 -6.13 46.65
C LYS A 344 10.01 -5.16 46.95
N PHE A 345 8.83 -5.68 47.27
CA PHE A 345 7.64 -4.90 47.58
C PHE A 345 7.15 -5.25 48.99
N GLY A 346 7.32 -4.33 49.94
CA GLY A 346 7.18 -4.62 51.36
C GLY A 346 8.16 -5.72 51.82
N ASP A 347 7.62 -6.77 52.43
CA ASP A 347 8.41 -7.94 52.86
C ASP A 347 8.52 -9.03 51.77
N SER A 348 7.76 -8.91 50.69
CA SER A 348 7.68 -9.89 49.61
C SER A 348 8.64 -9.55 48.46
N VAL A 349 9.26 -10.58 47.87
CA VAL A 349 10.01 -10.45 46.62
C VAL A 349 9.14 -10.99 45.49
N ILE A 350 8.80 -10.12 44.54
CA ILE A 350 7.87 -10.42 43.45
C ILE A 350 8.56 -10.35 42.10
N PHE A 351 8.04 -11.09 41.13
CA PHE A 351 8.47 -10.96 39.74
C PHE A 351 8.04 -9.60 39.20
N TYR A 352 8.96 -8.90 38.53
CA TYR A 352 8.69 -7.64 37.87
C TYR A 352 8.54 -7.87 36.37
N HIS A 353 7.34 -7.63 35.85
CA HIS A 353 7.06 -7.71 34.42
C HIS A 353 7.50 -6.42 33.71
N GLU A 354 8.24 -6.53 32.59
CA GLU A 354 8.78 -5.35 31.88
C GLU A 354 7.68 -4.48 31.25
N ASP A 355 6.55 -5.07 30.86
CA ASP A 355 5.40 -4.33 30.30
C ASP A 355 4.56 -3.58 31.36
N PHE A 356 4.86 -3.73 32.66
CA PHE A 356 4.13 -3.04 33.71
C PHE A 356 4.23 -1.52 33.54
N LYS A 357 3.09 -0.83 33.66
CA LYS A 357 3.01 0.64 33.64
C LYS A 357 2.19 1.19 34.79
N MET A 358 2.63 2.31 35.35
CA MET A 358 1.91 3.01 36.41
C MET A 358 1.58 4.45 35.99
N TYR A 359 0.31 4.82 36.15
CA TYR A 359 -0.21 6.16 35.94
C TYR A 359 -0.80 6.70 37.24
N ILE A 360 -0.55 7.96 37.54
CA ILE A 360 -1.01 8.59 38.79
C ILE A 360 -1.79 9.86 38.43
N THR A 361 -2.95 10.07 39.04
CA THR A 361 -3.76 11.27 38.81
C THR A 361 -4.12 11.95 40.12
N THR A 362 -4.12 13.28 40.14
CA THR A 362 -4.65 14.10 41.24
C THR A 362 -5.72 15.05 40.72
N LYS A 363 -6.73 15.32 41.56
CA LYS A 363 -7.76 16.32 41.29
C LYS A 363 -7.46 17.68 41.91
N LEU A 364 -6.37 17.79 42.67
CA LEU A 364 -5.95 19.06 43.25
C LEU A 364 -5.49 19.98 42.11
N PRO A 365 -6.03 21.20 41.97
CA PRO A 365 -5.68 22.09 40.87
C PRO A 365 -4.27 22.67 41.01
N ASN A 366 -3.81 22.90 42.24
CA ASN A 366 -2.47 23.41 42.53
C ASN A 366 -1.87 22.72 43.78
N PRO A 367 -1.48 21.43 43.66
CA PRO A 367 -0.91 20.67 44.78
C PRO A 367 0.52 21.13 45.09
N HIS A 368 0.85 21.20 46.38
CA HIS A 368 2.21 21.51 46.84
C HIS A 368 2.99 20.23 47.12
N TYR A 369 3.62 19.67 46.08
CA TYR A 369 4.47 18.50 46.22
C TYR A 369 5.84 18.84 46.82
N SER A 370 6.29 18.01 47.76
CA SER A 370 7.64 18.13 48.32
C SER A 370 8.71 17.81 47.25
N PRO A 371 9.94 18.33 47.40
CA PRO A 371 11.04 17.97 46.50
C PRO A 371 11.27 16.45 46.41
N GLU A 372 11.02 15.73 47.51
CA GLU A 372 11.11 14.27 47.53
C GLU A 372 10.13 13.63 46.54
N VAL A 373 8.86 14.05 46.51
CA VAL A 373 7.89 13.55 45.53
C VAL A 373 8.33 13.87 44.10
N SER A 374 8.76 15.11 43.85
CA SER A 374 9.21 15.58 42.53
C SER A 374 10.45 14.86 42.00
N THR A 375 11.26 14.24 42.86
CA THR A 375 12.36 13.38 42.42
C THR A 375 11.89 11.99 41.99
N LYS A 376 10.84 11.44 42.64
CA LYS A 376 10.34 10.08 42.44
C LYS A 376 9.42 9.95 41.22
N VAL A 377 8.63 10.98 40.90
CA VAL A 377 7.67 10.98 39.77
C VAL A 377 7.96 12.10 38.78
N THR A 378 7.50 11.96 37.54
CA THR A 378 7.43 13.08 36.60
C THR A 378 6.07 13.76 36.77
N LEU A 379 6.07 15.01 37.24
CA LEU A 379 4.85 15.82 37.32
C LEU A 379 4.48 16.34 35.92
N ILE A 380 3.23 16.11 35.53
CA ILE A 380 2.66 16.60 34.26
C ILE A 380 1.44 17.44 34.57
N ASN A 381 1.47 18.71 34.17
CA ASN A 381 0.33 19.58 34.28
C ASN A 381 -0.67 19.27 33.16
N PHE A 382 -1.81 18.70 33.55
CA PHE A 382 -2.94 18.41 32.69
C PHE A 382 -4.13 19.33 33.00
N THR A 383 -3.87 20.47 33.64
CA THR A 383 -4.90 21.48 33.86
C THR A 383 -5.34 22.04 32.52
N LEU A 384 -6.65 22.09 32.32
CA LEU A 384 -7.25 22.59 31.09
C LEU A 384 -6.88 24.06 30.86
N SER A 385 -6.22 24.35 29.74
CA SER A 385 -5.92 25.73 29.32
C SER A 385 -7.12 26.35 28.58
N PRO A 386 -7.22 27.70 28.54
CA PRO A 386 -8.18 28.40 27.70
C PRO A 386 -8.17 27.92 26.25
N SER A 387 -7.00 27.95 25.60
CA SER A 387 -6.81 27.48 24.23
C SER A 387 -7.21 26.01 24.02
N GLY A 388 -6.90 25.12 24.97
CA GLY A 388 -7.26 23.70 24.87
C GLY A 388 -8.77 23.48 24.96
N LEU A 389 -9.45 24.21 25.85
CA LEU A 389 -10.91 24.16 25.93
C LEU A 389 -11.57 24.79 24.71
N GLU A 390 -11.00 25.86 24.16
CA GLU A 390 -11.49 26.49 22.92
C GLU A 390 -11.50 25.49 21.77
N ASP A 391 -10.39 24.79 21.53
CA ASP A 391 -10.30 23.76 20.48
C ASP A 391 -11.32 22.63 20.70
N GLN A 392 -11.45 22.16 21.95
CA GLN A 392 -12.40 21.12 22.32
C GLN A 392 -13.86 21.55 22.07
N LEU A 393 -14.21 22.78 22.46
CA LEU A 393 -15.54 23.35 22.27
C LEU A 393 -15.84 23.59 20.79
N LEU A 394 -14.85 24.06 20.03
CA LEU A 394 -14.96 24.25 18.59
C LEU A 394 -15.28 22.93 17.89
N GLY A 395 -14.57 21.86 18.24
CA GLY A 395 -14.86 20.51 17.74
C GLY A 395 -16.30 20.08 18.03
N GLN A 396 -16.82 20.34 19.23
CA GLN A 396 -18.20 20.00 19.60
C GLN A 396 -19.25 20.83 18.85
N VAL A 397 -19.04 22.14 18.69
CA VAL A 397 -19.96 23.01 17.93
C VAL A 397 -20.04 22.55 16.48
N VAL A 398 -18.89 22.32 15.85
CA VAL A 398 -18.81 21.87 14.46
C VAL A 398 -19.46 20.50 14.29
N ALA A 399 -19.26 19.58 15.24
CA ALA A 399 -19.89 18.26 15.20
C ALA A 399 -21.43 18.31 15.24
N VAL A 400 -22.01 19.32 15.91
CA VAL A 400 -23.47 19.50 16.00
C VAL A 400 -24.03 20.27 14.81
N GLU A 401 -23.40 21.39 14.45
CA GLU A 401 -23.90 22.29 13.39
C GLU A 401 -23.61 21.74 11.98
N CYS A 402 -22.43 21.13 11.81
CA CYS A 402 -21.95 20.62 10.53
C CYS A 402 -21.49 19.16 10.64
N PRO A 403 -22.38 18.22 11.01
CA PRO A 403 -22.02 16.82 11.24
C PRO A 403 -21.39 16.16 10.02
N HIS A 404 -21.84 16.53 8.81
CA HIS A 404 -21.29 16.04 7.55
C HIS A 404 -19.83 16.48 7.31
N LEU A 405 -19.44 17.70 7.73
CA LEU A 405 -18.06 18.18 7.63
C LEU A 405 -17.16 17.47 8.63
N GLU A 406 -17.66 17.24 9.85
CA GLU A 406 -16.91 16.53 10.88
C GLU A 406 -16.72 15.05 10.50
N GLU A 407 -17.74 14.41 9.93
CA GLU A 407 -17.62 13.05 9.40
C GLU A 407 -16.66 13.01 8.21
N ALA A 408 -16.76 13.96 7.27
CA ALA A 408 -15.82 14.07 6.16
C ALA A 408 -14.38 14.29 6.63
N LYS A 409 -14.16 15.14 7.66
CA LYS A 409 -12.86 15.35 8.28
C LYS A 409 -12.31 14.05 8.87
N ASN A 410 -13.09 13.39 9.72
CA ASN A 410 -12.68 12.13 10.33
C ASN A 410 -12.37 11.04 9.29
N GLN A 411 -13.19 10.93 8.23
CA GLN A 411 -12.95 10.03 7.11
C GLN A 411 -11.68 10.39 6.33
N LEU A 412 -11.44 11.68 6.04
CA LEU A 412 -10.24 12.15 5.37
C LEU A 412 -8.98 11.83 6.18
N ILE A 413 -9.00 12.07 7.50
CA ILE A 413 -7.86 11.76 8.35
C ILE A 413 -7.61 10.24 8.35
N VAL A 414 -8.65 9.38 8.41
CA VAL A 414 -8.49 7.90 8.36
C VAL A 414 -7.94 7.46 7.02
N SER A 415 -8.49 7.99 5.94
CA SER A 415 -8.05 7.72 4.58
C SER A 415 -6.60 8.16 4.37
N ASN A 416 -6.21 9.35 4.82
CA ASN A 416 -4.87 9.90 4.66
C ASN A 416 -3.82 9.06 5.39
N ALA A 417 -4.09 8.65 6.65
CA ALA A 417 -3.16 7.77 7.35
C ALA A 417 -3.05 6.38 6.70
N LYS A 418 -4.16 5.81 6.25
CA LYS A 418 -4.15 4.53 5.53
C LYS A 418 -3.36 4.65 4.22
N MET A 419 -3.57 5.74 3.46
CA MET A 419 -2.81 6.03 2.25
C MET A 419 -1.32 6.22 2.52
N LYS A 420 -0.93 6.93 3.59
CA LYS A 420 0.48 7.07 3.99
C LYS A 420 1.12 5.73 4.38
N GLN A 421 0.37 4.88 5.07
CA GLN A 421 0.83 3.52 5.41
C GLN A 421 0.94 2.63 4.16
N GLU A 422 -0.03 2.69 3.26
CA GLU A 422 -0.01 1.97 1.98
C GLU A 422 1.16 2.45 1.09
N LEU A 423 1.39 3.76 1.00
CA LEU A 423 2.55 4.35 0.31
C LEU A 423 3.86 3.77 0.84
N LYS A 424 4.06 3.81 2.16
CA LYS A 424 5.26 3.24 2.79
C LYS A 424 5.39 1.73 2.53
N GLY A 425 4.29 0.99 2.58
CA GLY A 425 4.28 -0.44 2.28
C GLY A 425 4.67 -0.76 0.83
N ILE A 426 4.17 0.03 -0.12
CA ILE A 426 4.53 -0.09 -1.54
C ILE A 426 6.01 0.28 -1.75
N GLU A 427 6.49 1.34 -1.09
CA GLU A 427 7.91 1.73 -1.11
C GLU A 427 8.82 0.60 -0.60
N ASP A 428 8.50 0.03 0.57
CA ASP A 428 9.24 -1.09 1.15
C ASP A 428 9.23 -2.31 0.22
N GLU A 429 8.10 -2.58 -0.43
CA GLU A 429 7.98 -3.65 -1.43
C GLU A 429 8.81 -3.38 -2.68
N ILE A 430 8.85 -2.14 -3.17
CA ILE A 430 9.70 -1.75 -4.31
C ILE A 430 11.17 -1.92 -3.94
N LEU A 431 11.59 -1.43 -2.77
CA LEU A 431 12.97 -1.59 -2.28
C LEU A 431 13.34 -3.08 -2.11
N PHE A 432 12.42 -3.88 -1.58
CA PHE A 432 12.62 -5.32 -1.44
C PHE A 432 12.74 -6.03 -2.81
N ARG A 433 11.89 -5.68 -3.77
CA ARG A 433 11.91 -6.27 -5.13
C ARG A 433 13.12 -5.80 -5.95
N LEU A 434 13.54 -4.54 -5.80
CA LEU A 434 14.76 -4.00 -6.41
C LEU A 434 16.02 -4.68 -5.85
N SER A 435 16.05 -4.98 -4.54
CA SER A 435 17.17 -5.68 -3.90
C SER A 435 17.18 -7.19 -4.18
N SER A 436 16.02 -7.81 -4.41
CA SER A 436 15.91 -9.27 -4.62
C SER A 436 16.07 -9.71 -6.08
N THR A 437 16.11 -8.78 -7.04
CA THR A 437 16.22 -8.98 -8.51
C THR A 437 15.06 -9.74 -9.18
N GLU A 438 14.53 -9.13 -10.25
CA GLU A 438 13.53 -9.61 -11.22
C GLU A 438 12.05 -9.71 -10.78
N GLY A 439 11.39 -8.56 -10.57
CA GLY A 439 9.94 -8.49 -10.52
C GLY A 439 9.38 -7.11 -10.88
N LYS A 440 8.30 -7.08 -11.68
CA LYS A 440 7.59 -5.85 -12.12
C LYS A 440 7.30 -4.90 -10.94
N PRO A 441 7.53 -3.58 -11.06
CA PRO A 441 6.92 -2.60 -10.17
C PRO A 441 5.48 -2.35 -10.61
N VAL A 442 4.66 -1.94 -9.66
CA VAL A 442 3.19 -1.98 -9.67
C VAL A 442 2.62 -0.67 -10.23
N ASP A 443 1.64 -0.76 -11.13
CA ASP A 443 0.99 0.37 -11.84
C ASP A 443 0.08 1.29 -10.96
N ASN A 444 0.16 1.25 -9.63
CA ASN A 444 -0.84 1.89 -8.74
C ASN A 444 -0.38 3.18 -8.02
N GLU A 445 0.88 3.61 -8.19
CA GLU A 445 1.47 4.69 -7.37
C GLU A 445 1.01 6.11 -7.74
N GLU A 446 0.94 6.42 -9.05
CA GLU A 446 0.53 7.75 -9.53
C GLU A 446 -0.87 8.14 -9.04
N LEU A 447 -1.75 7.15 -8.91
CA LEU A 447 -3.13 7.33 -8.49
C LEU A 447 -3.26 7.60 -6.98
N ILE A 448 -2.28 7.14 -6.18
CA ILE A 448 -2.27 7.35 -4.73
C ILE A 448 -1.72 8.74 -4.40
N GLN A 449 -0.66 9.19 -5.05
CA GLN A 449 -0.09 10.54 -4.82
C GLN A 449 -1.09 11.65 -5.16
N ALA A 450 -1.79 11.54 -6.30
CA ALA A 450 -2.81 12.50 -6.69
C ALA A 450 -3.96 12.60 -5.66
N LYS A 451 -4.32 11.48 -5.01
CA LYS A 451 -5.35 11.45 -3.96
C LYS A 451 -4.93 12.15 -2.67
N VAL A 452 -3.65 12.07 -2.29
CA VAL A 452 -3.13 12.75 -1.09
C VAL A 452 -3.21 14.27 -1.24
N MET A 453 -2.82 14.82 -2.40
CA MET A 453 -2.90 16.27 -2.65
C MET A 453 -4.33 16.82 -2.63
N VAL A 454 -5.28 16.06 -3.19
CA VAL A 454 -6.70 16.46 -3.15
C VAL A 454 -7.22 16.44 -1.72
N ALA A 455 -6.85 15.44 -0.92
CA ALA A 455 -7.24 15.35 0.48
C ALA A 455 -6.72 16.53 1.32
N GLU A 456 -5.46 16.98 1.11
CA GLU A 456 -4.90 18.15 1.80
C GLU A 456 -5.64 19.45 1.47
N LYS A 457 -6.06 19.62 0.22
CA LYS A 457 -6.86 20.80 -0.15
C LYS A 457 -8.24 20.78 0.51
N THR A 458 -8.88 19.61 0.52
CA THR A 458 -10.19 19.44 1.20
C THR A 458 -10.07 19.66 2.71
N GLU A 459 -8.96 19.26 3.34
CA GLU A 459 -8.70 19.52 4.76
C GLU A 459 -8.64 21.02 5.07
N LYS A 460 -7.94 21.82 4.23
CA LYS A 460 -7.90 23.28 4.36
C LYS A 460 -9.28 23.93 4.24
N ASP A 461 -10.09 23.47 3.29
CA ASP A 461 -11.45 23.99 3.08
C ASP A 461 -12.34 23.68 4.29
N ILE A 462 -12.20 22.49 4.88
CA ILE A 462 -12.91 22.11 6.11
C ILE A 462 -12.46 22.97 7.28
N ASP A 463 -11.15 23.18 7.46
CA ASP A 463 -10.64 24.01 8.56
C ASP A 463 -11.07 25.48 8.41
N ALA A 464 -11.17 26.01 7.19
CA ALA A 464 -11.72 27.34 6.95
C ALA A 464 -13.17 27.47 7.41
N LEU A 465 -14.00 26.43 7.23
CA LEU A 465 -15.38 26.40 7.73
C LEU A 465 -15.42 26.28 9.26
N ARG A 466 -14.51 25.51 9.87
CA ARG A 466 -14.39 25.42 11.34
C ARG A 466 -14.08 26.78 11.96
N LEU A 467 -13.19 27.57 11.35
CA LEU A 467 -12.78 28.88 11.86
C LEU A 467 -13.95 29.87 12.02
N GLN A 468 -15.04 29.69 11.29
CA GLN A 468 -16.22 30.56 11.42
C GLN A 468 -16.89 30.43 12.79
N TYR A 469 -16.82 29.26 13.44
CA TYR A 469 -17.45 28.99 14.73
C TYR A 469 -16.55 29.29 15.94
N VAL A 470 -15.30 29.71 15.72
CA VAL A 470 -14.35 30.10 16.78
C VAL A 470 -14.94 31.09 17.79
N PRO A 471 -15.71 32.14 17.38
CA PRO A 471 -16.29 33.07 18.35
C PRO A 471 -17.21 32.40 19.39
N VAL A 472 -17.90 31.31 19.05
CA VAL A 472 -18.72 30.54 20.01
C VAL A 472 -17.84 29.82 21.01
N ALA A 473 -16.75 29.20 20.53
CA ALA A 473 -15.79 28.52 21.39
C ALA A 473 -15.11 29.51 22.34
N VAL A 474 -14.64 30.66 21.83
CA VAL A 474 -14.05 31.75 22.63
C VAL A 474 -15.01 32.24 23.71
N ARG A 475 -16.27 32.52 23.34
CA ARG A 475 -17.27 32.96 24.31
C ARG A 475 -17.49 31.91 25.39
N THR A 476 -17.61 30.65 24.99
CA THR A 476 -17.94 29.54 25.88
C THR A 476 -16.79 29.20 26.83
N GLN A 477 -15.52 29.25 26.40
CA GLN A 477 -14.38 29.05 27.30
C GLN A 477 -14.35 30.12 28.41
N ILE A 478 -14.61 31.39 28.08
CA ILE A 478 -14.61 32.48 29.06
C ILE A 478 -15.66 32.20 30.14
N LEU A 479 -16.85 31.79 29.71
CA LEU A 479 -17.95 31.44 30.60
C LEU A 479 -17.58 30.25 31.50
N PHE A 480 -16.88 29.24 30.98
CA PHE A 480 -16.41 28.11 31.79
C PHE A 480 -15.44 28.56 32.89
N PHE A 481 -14.39 29.31 32.54
CA PHE A 481 -13.41 29.76 33.53
C PHE A 481 -14.03 30.73 34.55
N CYS A 482 -15.00 31.56 34.15
CA CYS A 482 -15.78 32.37 35.10
C CYS A 482 -16.53 31.52 36.13
N VAL A 483 -17.09 30.37 35.71
CA VAL A 483 -17.79 29.45 36.60
C VAL A 483 -16.82 28.64 37.45
N SER A 484 -15.69 28.22 36.91
CA SER A 484 -14.62 27.52 37.62
C SER A 484 -14.03 28.39 38.75
N ASP A 485 -13.83 29.68 38.47
CA ASP A 485 -13.29 30.65 39.42
C ASP A 485 -14.21 30.91 40.62
N LEU A 486 -15.49 30.55 40.55
CA LEU A 486 -16.43 30.69 41.68
C LEU A 486 -16.03 29.84 42.89
N SER A 487 -15.27 28.77 42.68
CA SER A 487 -14.71 27.96 43.76
C SER A 487 -13.78 28.74 44.70
N ASN A 488 -13.18 29.84 44.22
CA ASN A 488 -12.38 30.76 45.05
C ASN A 488 -13.25 31.62 45.98
N VAL A 489 -14.53 31.81 45.64
CA VAL A 489 -15.48 32.58 46.47
C VAL A 489 -16.06 31.70 47.56
N ASP A 490 -16.49 30.50 47.20
CA ASP A 490 -16.99 29.50 48.13
C ASP A 490 -16.60 28.10 47.63
N PRO A 491 -15.94 27.26 48.44
CA PRO A 491 -15.57 25.90 48.05
C PRO A 491 -16.75 25.03 47.60
N MET A 492 -17.99 25.37 47.97
CA MET A 492 -19.20 24.67 47.51
C MET A 492 -19.51 24.92 46.03
N TYR A 493 -18.97 25.98 45.41
CA TYR A 493 -19.22 26.35 44.02
C TYR A 493 -18.27 25.66 43.06
N GLN A 494 -18.35 24.33 43.04
CA GLN A 494 -17.58 23.50 42.11
C GLN A 494 -18.51 22.86 41.10
N TYR A 495 -18.17 23.02 39.82
CA TYR A 495 -18.91 22.47 38.70
C TYR A 495 -17.96 21.65 37.84
N SER A 496 -18.41 20.44 37.44
CA SER A 496 -17.60 19.61 36.57
C SER A 496 -17.66 20.10 35.12
N LEU A 497 -16.57 19.90 34.38
CA LEU A 497 -16.54 20.16 32.94
C LEU A 497 -17.65 19.39 32.20
N GLU A 498 -17.91 18.14 32.59
CA GLU A 498 -18.96 17.32 31.98
C GLU A 498 -20.36 17.92 32.15
N TRP A 499 -20.66 18.47 33.33
CA TRP A 499 -21.91 19.18 33.56
C TRP A 499 -22.02 20.43 32.67
N PHE A 500 -20.94 21.19 32.56
CA PHE A 500 -20.87 22.38 31.73
C PHE A 500 -21.07 22.07 30.25
N LEU A 501 -20.34 21.08 29.72
CA LEU A 501 -20.45 20.63 28.33
C LEU A 501 -21.87 20.12 28.02
N ARG A 502 -22.54 19.47 28.97
CA ARG A 502 -23.95 19.05 28.80
C ARG A 502 -24.89 20.26 28.65
N ILE A 503 -24.69 21.32 29.43
CA ILE A 503 -25.47 22.57 29.28
C ILE A 503 -25.15 23.25 27.96
N PHE A 504 -23.89 23.23 27.54
CA PHE A 504 -23.46 23.79 26.26
C PHE A 504 -24.12 23.08 25.08
N MET A 505 -24.08 21.76 25.04
CA MET A 505 -24.75 20.95 24.00
C MET A 505 -26.26 21.18 23.99
N ALA A 506 -26.89 21.28 25.17
CA ALA A 506 -28.31 21.64 25.27
C ALA A 506 -28.58 23.08 24.82
N GLY A 507 -27.64 24.00 25.03
CA GLY A 507 -27.68 25.38 24.57
C GLY A 507 -27.70 25.48 23.04
N ILE A 508 -26.79 24.76 22.39
CA ILE A 508 -26.73 24.70 20.91
C ILE A 508 -28.03 24.13 20.36
N ALA A 509 -28.51 23.00 20.90
CA ALA A 509 -29.71 22.32 20.41
C ALA A 509 -31.01 23.13 20.56
N ASN A 510 -31.13 23.94 21.62
CA ASN A 510 -32.35 24.70 21.93
C ASN A 510 -32.31 26.17 21.46
N SER A 511 -31.16 26.67 21.03
CA SER A 511 -31.03 28.03 20.49
C SER A 511 -31.71 28.15 19.13
N GLU A 512 -32.20 29.35 18.81
CA GLU A 512 -32.87 29.65 17.55
C GLU A 512 -31.92 29.51 16.35
N LYS A 513 -32.37 28.82 15.30
CA LYS A 513 -31.58 28.65 14.07
C LYS A 513 -31.54 29.98 13.32
N GLY A 514 -30.35 30.43 12.94
CA GLY A 514 -30.17 31.64 12.14
C GLY A 514 -30.12 31.31 10.64
N ASP A 515 -30.43 32.30 9.80
CA ASP A 515 -30.32 32.17 8.34
C ASP A 515 -28.88 32.36 7.84
N SER A 516 -28.06 33.04 8.66
CA SER A 516 -26.61 33.22 8.46
C SER A 516 -25.80 32.59 9.60
N VAL A 517 -24.52 32.30 9.34
CA VAL A 517 -23.61 31.74 10.35
C VAL A 517 -23.40 32.75 11.48
N GLU A 518 -23.27 34.04 11.15
CA GLU A 518 -23.08 35.12 12.12
C GLU A 518 -24.28 35.28 13.05
N GLU A 519 -25.50 35.25 12.51
CA GLU A 519 -26.73 35.30 13.30
C GLU A 519 -26.88 34.04 14.17
N ARG A 520 -26.57 32.87 13.62
CA ARG A 520 -26.57 31.61 14.39
C ARG A 520 -25.60 31.68 15.58
N ILE A 521 -24.40 32.21 15.36
CA ILE A 521 -23.39 32.42 16.42
C ILE A 521 -23.91 33.35 17.51
N ALA A 522 -24.54 34.47 17.14
CA ALA A 522 -25.13 35.41 18.09
C ALA A 522 -26.23 34.73 18.94
N ASN A 523 -27.14 33.99 18.29
CA ASN A 523 -28.24 33.30 18.95
C ASN A 523 -27.74 32.22 19.93
N ILE A 524 -26.74 31.42 19.53
CA ILE A 524 -26.12 30.41 20.41
C ILE A 524 -25.48 31.11 21.62
N ASN A 525 -24.71 32.17 21.39
CA ASN A 525 -24.00 32.87 22.46
C ASN A 525 -24.97 33.52 23.47
N GLU A 526 -26.04 34.16 23.00
CA GLU A 526 -27.03 34.79 23.88
C GLU A 526 -27.81 33.73 24.68
N PHE A 527 -28.34 32.71 24.01
CA PHE A 527 -29.10 31.65 24.65
C PHE A 527 -28.26 30.88 25.67
N PHE A 528 -27.03 30.51 25.30
CA PHE A 528 -26.12 29.78 26.18
C PHE A 528 -25.71 30.64 27.39
N THR A 529 -25.38 31.92 27.19
CA THR A 529 -25.04 32.83 28.30
C THR A 529 -26.17 32.91 29.32
N PHE A 530 -27.42 33.09 28.86
CA PHE A 530 -28.59 33.16 29.73
C PHE A 530 -28.90 31.81 30.42
N SER A 531 -28.81 30.71 29.67
CA SER A 531 -29.04 29.36 30.19
C SER A 531 -28.02 28.99 31.27
N LEU A 532 -26.74 29.25 31.03
CA LEU A 532 -25.66 29.02 32.00
C LEU A 532 -25.87 29.88 33.24
N TYR A 533 -26.11 31.18 33.08
CA TYR A 533 -26.38 32.09 34.18
C TYR A 533 -27.54 31.60 35.05
N SER A 534 -28.65 31.22 34.42
CA SER A 534 -29.85 30.72 35.11
C SER A 534 -29.59 29.43 35.86
N ASN A 535 -28.82 28.50 35.30
CA ASN A 535 -28.50 27.23 35.95
C ASN A 535 -27.53 27.42 37.12
N VAL A 536 -26.51 28.28 36.99
CA VAL A 536 -25.56 28.58 38.06
C VAL A 536 -26.25 29.34 39.19
N CYS A 537 -27.07 30.36 38.89
CA CYS A 537 -27.81 31.13 39.90
C CYS A 537 -28.82 30.31 40.71
N ARG A 538 -29.22 29.12 40.26
CA ARG A 538 -30.05 28.20 41.06
C ARG A 538 -29.28 27.59 42.23
N SER A 539 -27.96 27.45 42.14
CA SER A 539 -27.12 26.90 43.21
C SER A 539 -26.33 27.95 43.98
N LEU A 540 -26.25 29.19 43.51
CA LEU A 540 -25.59 30.28 44.22
C LEU A 540 -26.47 30.87 45.35
N PHE A 541 -25.82 31.26 46.45
CA PHE A 541 -26.43 32.10 47.47
C PHE A 541 -26.80 33.47 46.90
N GLU A 542 -27.91 34.07 47.39
CA GLU A 542 -28.44 35.34 46.89
C GLU A 542 -27.39 36.47 46.86
N LYS A 543 -26.56 36.55 47.91
CA LYS A 543 -25.45 37.53 48.02
C LYS A 543 -24.45 37.47 46.86
N ASN A 544 -24.28 36.30 46.23
CA ASN A 544 -23.23 36.08 45.22
C ASN A 544 -23.79 36.16 43.78
N LYS A 545 -25.12 36.23 43.59
CA LYS A 545 -25.74 36.28 42.26
C LYS A 545 -25.38 37.56 41.50
N LEU A 546 -25.45 38.73 42.17
CA LEU A 546 -25.11 40.01 41.54
C LEU A 546 -23.62 40.08 41.18
N MET A 547 -22.76 39.62 42.08
CA MET A 547 -21.32 39.50 41.83
C MET A 547 -21.04 38.62 40.62
N PHE A 548 -21.70 37.46 40.51
CA PHE A 548 -21.55 36.57 39.36
C PHE A 548 -22.05 37.23 38.05
N ALA A 549 -23.21 37.89 38.06
CA ALA A 549 -23.74 38.61 36.90
C ALA A 549 -22.78 39.72 36.41
N PHE A 550 -22.19 40.47 37.36
CA PHE A 550 -21.21 41.50 37.07
C PHE A 550 -19.93 40.90 36.50
N LEU A 551 -19.39 39.83 37.12
CA LEU A 551 -18.18 39.16 36.66
C LEU A 551 -18.35 38.58 35.26
N LEU A 552 -19.47 37.92 34.98
CA LEU A 552 -19.81 37.37 33.67
C LEU A 552 -19.79 38.47 32.60
N SER A 553 -20.48 39.59 32.87
CA SER A 553 -20.58 40.72 31.95
C SER A 553 -19.22 41.40 31.73
N ALA A 554 -18.45 41.60 32.80
CA ALA A 554 -17.13 42.23 32.71
C ALA A 554 -16.17 41.37 31.88
N ARG A 555 -16.10 40.06 32.12
CA ARG A 555 -15.22 39.14 31.38
C ARG A 555 -15.57 39.05 29.91
N ILE A 556 -16.87 39.06 29.60
CA ILE A 556 -17.39 39.20 28.24
C ILE A 556 -16.87 40.50 27.59
N MET A 557 -17.05 41.63 28.26
CA MET A 557 -16.67 42.94 27.71
C MET A 557 -15.15 43.12 27.59
N MET A 558 -14.36 42.47 28.47
CA MET A 558 -12.90 42.41 28.36
C MET A 558 -12.45 41.70 27.10
N ASN A 559 -13.06 40.56 26.77
CA ASN A 559 -12.74 39.83 25.54
C ASN A 559 -13.07 40.65 24.28
N ASP A 560 -14.14 41.44 24.34
CA ASP A 560 -14.53 42.34 23.26
C ASP A 560 -13.67 43.63 23.23
N ASN A 561 -12.62 43.72 24.05
CA ASN A 561 -11.74 44.89 24.22
C ASN A 561 -12.49 46.18 24.58
N ARG A 562 -13.64 46.07 25.26
CA ARG A 562 -14.46 47.21 25.70
C ARG A 562 -14.11 47.71 27.10
N ILE A 563 -13.37 46.91 27.86
CA ILE A 563 -12.86 47.26 29.19
C ILE A 563 -11.34 47.21 29.12
N ASP A 564 -10.69 48.33 29.41
CA ASP A 564 -9.23 48.37 29.54
C ASP A 564 -8.79 47.70 30.85
N MET A 565 -7.68 46.96 30.79
CA MET A 565 -7.16 46.23 31.95
C MET A 565 -6.58 47.16 33.02
N THR A 566 -6.15 48.37 32.65
CA THR A 566 -5.66 49.38 33.60
C THR A 566 -6.82 49.95 34.40
N ASP A 567 -7.89 50.34 33.70
CA ASP A 567 -9.14 50.82 34.31
C ASP A 567 -9.77 49.76 35.22
N TRP A 568 -9.77 48.49 34.79
CA TRP A 568 -10.27 47.39 35.60
C TRP A 568 -9.46 47.17 36.88
N ARG A 569 -8.13 47.19 36.80
CA ARG A 569 -7.27 47.07 37.99
C ARG A 569 -7.48 48.23 38.96
N PHE A 570 -7.65 49.43 38.43
CA PHE A 570 -7.96 50.62 39.22
C PHE A 570 -9.31 50.47 39.94
N LEU A 571 -10.36 49.98 39.26
CA LEU A 571 -11.66 49.75 39.88
C LEU A 571 -11.59 48.76 41.06
N LEU A 572 -10.76 47.73 40.96
CA LEU A 572 -10.62 46.70 42.00
C LEU A 572 -9.71 47.11 43.16
N SER A 573 -8.60 47.77 42.86
CA SER A 573 -7.51 48.01 43.83
C SER A 573 -7.47 49.45 44.35
N GLY A 574 -8.22 50.35 43.70
CA GLY A 574 -8.00 51.79 43.80
C GLY A 574 -6.72 52.21 43.08
N GLY A 575 -6.39 53.49 43.18
CA GLY A 575 -5.11 53.99 42.69
C GLY A 575 -4.53 55.05 43.60
N MET A 576 -3.22 55.22 43.49
CA MET A 576 -2.49 56.26 44.21
C MET A 576 -2.40 57.51 43.34
N PRO A 577 -2.54 58.71 43.92
CA PRO A 577 -2.44 59.95 43.18
C PRO A 577 -1.02 60.16 42.65
N VAL A 578 -0.92 60.51 41.37
CA VAL A 578 0.36 60.86 40.72
C VAL A 578 0.78 62.29 41.05
N ARG A 579 -0.19 63.15 41.39
CA ARG A 579 0.01 64.55 41.77
C ARG A 579 -0.78 64.87 43.02
N GLU A 580 -0.13 65.45 44.03
CA GLU A 580 -0.79 65.97 45.22
C GLU A 580 -1.14 67.44 44.99
N THR A 581 -2.44 67.73 44.88
CA THR A 581 -2.98 69.08 44.88
C THR A 581 -3.85 69.29 46.11
N PRO A 582 -3.93 70.51 46.68
CA PRO A 582 -4.74 70.74 47.86
C PRO A 582 -6.23 70.61 47.53
N ASN A 583 -6.99 70.06 48.47
CA ASN A 583 -8.43 69.86 48.33
C ASN A 583 -9.17 71.20 48.11
N PRO A 584 -9.83 71.40 46.94
CA PRO A 584 -10.53 72.65 46.62
C PRO A 584 -11.86 72.79 47.37
N ALA A 585 -12.35 71.73 48.01
CA ALA A 585 -13.70 71.61 48.57
C ALA A 585 -13.70 71.12 50.03
N VAL A 586 -12.76 71.59 50.85
CA VAL A 586 -12.57 71.19 52.27
C VAL A 586 -13.86 71.28 53.12
N SER A 587 -14.81 72.12 52.71
CA SER A 587 -16.08 72.31 53.42
C SER A 587 -17.05 71.13 53.36
N TRP A 588 -16.94 70.24 52.37
CA TRP A 588 -17.85 69.10 52.20
C TRP A 588 -17.19 67.82 51.67
N LEU A 589 -16.02 67.91 51.04
CA LEU A 589 -15.26 66.76 50.55
C LEU A 589 -14.15 66.38 51.54
N SER A 590 -14.14 65.12 51.98
CA SER A 590 -13.06 64.60 52.84
C SER A 590 -11.73 64.53 52.08
N GLU A 591 -10.61 64.66 52.80
CA GLU A 591 -9.27 64.53 52.20
C GLU A 591 -9.08 63.16 51.53
N ARG A 592 -9.58 62.08 52.13
CA ARG A 592 -9.53 60.73 51.53
C ARG A 592 -10.22 60.67 50.16
N ALA A 593 -11.44 61.19 50.06
CA ALA A 593 -12.19 61.22 48.80
C ALA A 593 -11.49 62.10 47.73
N TRP A 594 -10.77 63.14 48.16
CA TRP A 594 -9.95 63.95 47.27
C TRP A 594 -8.73 63.18 46.75
N GLN A 595 -8.04 62.43 47.63
CA GLN A 595 -6.94 61.55 47.23
C GLN A 595 -7.41 60.46 46.24
N ASP A 596 -8.61 59.89 46.44
CA ASP A 596 -9.21 58.91 45.51
C ASP A 596 -9.51 59.54 44.13
N LEU A 597 -9.95 60.80 44.09
CA LEU A 597 -10.21 61.56 42.85
C LEU A 597 -8.91 61.89 42.11
N LEU A 598 -7.86 62.25 42.84
CA LEU A 598 -6.52 62.45 42.30
C LEU A 598 -5.92 61.13 41.78
N GLY A 599 -6.18 60.02 42.48
CA GLY A 599 -5.88 58.67 42.01
C GLY A 599 -6.59 58.37 40.69
N LEU A 600 -7.88 58.69 40.58
CA LEU A 600 -8.64 58.51 39.34
C LEU A 600 -8.09 59.36 38.19
N SER A 601 -7.61 60.56 38.49
CA SER A 601 -6.98 61.46 37.51
C SER A 601 -5.63 60.94 36.99
N ALA A 602 -5.11 59.83 37.53
CA ALA A 602 -3.94 59.15 36.99
C ALA A 602 -4.24 58.32 35.73
N LEU A 603 -5.52 57.99 35.48
CA LEU A 603 -5.94 57.28 34.27
C LEU A 603 -5.99 58.21 33.07
N ASP A 604 -5.61 57.70 31.89
CA ASP A 604 -5.52 58.49 30.66
C ASP A 604 -6.86 59.14 30.28
N HIS A 605 -7.97 58.42 30.50
CA HIS A 605 -9.33 58.91 30.22
C HIS A 605 -9.83 59.97 31.21
N PHE A 606 -9.22 60.07 32.40
CA PHE A 606 -9.64 60.96 33.49
C PHE A 606 -8.59 62.01 33.87
N ASN A 607 -7.54 62.18 33.07
CA ASN A 607 -6.40 63.07 33.38
C ASN A 607 -6.77 64.53 33.70
N GLN A 608 -7.86 65.04 33.14
CA GLN A 608 -8.37 66.40 33.36
C GLN A 608 -9.42 66.48 34.48
N LEU A 609 -9.73 65.38 35.17
CA LEU A 609 -10.80 65.34 36.17
C LEU A 609 -10.53 66.26 37.36
N ALA A 610 -9.31 66.27 37.90
CA ALA A 610 -8.94 67.15 39.01
C ALA A 610 -9.07 68.64 38.67
N GLU A 611 -8.73 69.03 37.44
CA GLU A 611 -8.86 70.40 36.95
C GLU A 611 -10.32 70.78 36.72
N SER A 612 -11.10 69.89 36.08
CA SER A 612 -12.53 70.06 35.84
C SER A 612 -13.34 70.12 37.13
N PHE A 613 -12.97 69.34 38.14
CA PHE A 613 -13.60 69.33 39.45
C PHE A 613 -13.52 70.70 40.13
N THR A 614 -12.35 71.35 40.03
CA THR A 614 -12.12 72.70 40.58
C THR A 614 -12.96 73.75 39.84
N GLN A 615 -13.18 73.59 38.53
CA GLN A 615 -13.98 74.50 37.72
C GLN A 615 -15.50 74.33 37.94
N HIS A 616 -15.97 73.10 38.21
CA HIS A 616 -17.39 72.76 38.28
C HIS A 616 -17.86 72.33 39.68
N LEU A 617 -17.30 72.92 40.74
CA LEU A 617 -17.59 72.60 42.15
C LEU A 617 -19.09 72.54 42.50
N GLN A 618 -19.90 73.47 41.98
CA GLN A 618 -21.34 73.50 42.26
C GLN A 618 -22.09 72.30 41.65
N GLY A 619 -21.66 71.82 40.48
CA GLY A 619 -22.25 70.64 39.82
C GLY A 619 -21.93 69.36 40.60
N PHE A 620 -20.66 69.15 40.95
CA PHE A 620 -20.24 68.02 41.76
C PHE A 620 -20.86 68.03 43.15
N LYS A 621 -21.04 69.21 43.77
CA LYS A 621 -21.74 69.31 45.05
C LYS A 621 -23.20 68.85 44.96
N ARG A 622 -23.92 69.18 43.87
CA ARG A 622 -25.29 68.68 43.66
C ARG A 622 -25.34 67.16 43.51
N ILE A 623 -24.35 66.56 42.87
CA ILE A 623 -24.23 65.11 42.76
C ILE A 623 -23.96 64.50 44.14
N PHE A 624 -23.01 65.07 44.90
CA PHE A 624 -22.64 64.62 46.23
C PHE A 624 -23.81 64.70 47.24
N ASP A 625 -24.57 65.80 47.22
CA ASP A 625 -25.70 66.03 48.13
C ASP A 625 -26.97 65.24 47.71
N SER A 626 -26.98 64.59 46.54
CA SER A 626 -28.17 63.88 46.04
C SER A 626 -28.31 62.47 46.63
N ASN A 627 -29.56 62.08 46.91
CA ASN A 627 -29.90 60.70 47.28
C ASN A 627 -29.83 59.71 46.10
N GLN A 628 -29.71 60.19 44.85
CA GLN A 628 -29.59 59.35 43.64
C GLN A 628 -28.49 59.89 42.71
N PRO A 629 -27.22 59.87 43.14
CA PRO A 629 -26.11 60.52 42.42
C PRO A 629 -25.94 59.99 40.98
N HIS A 630 -26.22 58.71 40.75
CA HIS A 630 -26.14 58.04 39.44
C HIS A 630 -27.13 58.57 38.37
N ARG A 631 -28.13 59.38 38.75
CA ARG A 631 -29.09 60.01 37.83
C ARG A 631 -28.80 61.48 37.52
N HIS A 632 -27.84 62.07 38.24
CA HIS A 632 -27.45 63.47 38.08
C HIS A 632 -26.16 63.65 37.29
N ALA A 633 -25.59 62.54 36.81
CA ALA A 633 -24.39 62.47 35.98
C ALA A 633 -24.66 62.88 34.53
#